data_AF-A0A931WXP7-F1
#
_entry.id   AF-A0A931WXP7-F1
#
_cell.length_a   1.000
_cell.length_b   1.000
_cell.length_c   1.000
_cell.angle_alpha   90.00
_cell.angle_beta   90.00
_cell.angle_gamma   90.00
#
_symmetry.space_group_name_H-M   'P 1'
#
loop_
_entity.id
_entity.type
_entity.pdbx_description
1 polymer ?
#
loop_
_entity_poly.entity_id
_entity_poly.type
_entity_poly.pdbx_seq_one_letter_code
_entity_poly.pdbx_strand_id
1 'polypeptide(L)' 'MKNIVGPRIRNARLQRGNRISQEELAARLQALGVDLDQGAISRIENGDRQVTDIEVLGVCLALGISMNDLFEGTELPQQT' A
#
# COMPACT_ATOMS: atom_id res chain seq x y z
N MET A 1 -10.64 12.14 5.46
CA MET A 1 -9.62 12.25 4.40
C MET A 1 -9.41 10.86 3.82
N LYS A 2 -9.62 10.69 2.51
CA LYS A 2 -9.54 9.38 1.83
C LYS A 2 -8.09 9.09 1.44
N ASN A 3 -7.65 7.86 1.63
CA ASN A 3 -6.34 7.40 1.16
C ASN A 3 -6.32 7.33 -0.38
N ILE A 4 -5.31 7.94 -1.00
CA ILE A 4 -5.18 8.05 -2.46
C ILE A 4 -4.29 6.95 -3.09
N VAL A 5 -3.50 6.24 -2.28
CA VAL A 5 -2.54 5.23 -2.76
C VAL A 5 -3.08 3.79 -2.67
N GLY A 6 -4.14 3.55 -1.89
CA GLY A 6 -4.74 2.21 -1.68
C GLY A 6 -4.92 1.36 -2.96
N PRO A 7 -5.59 1.89 -4.00
CA PRO A 7 -5.76 1.18 -5.27
C PRO A 7 -4.43 0.85 -5.97
N ARG A 8 -3.41 1.72 -5.86
CA ARG A 8 -2.07 1.50 -6.43
C ARG A 8 -1.32 0.40 -5.70
N ILE A 9 -1.42 0.35 -4.37
CA ILE A 9 -0.87 -0.74 -3.55
C ILE A 9 -1.45 -2.08 -3.97
N ARG A 10 -2.79 -2.14 -4.11
CA ARG A 10 -3.48 -3.35 -4.59
C ARG A 10 -3.00 -3.77 -5.98
N ASN A 11 -2.88 -2.82 -6.91
CA ASN A 11 -2.46 -3.11 -8.28
C ASN A 11 -1.02 -3.63 -8.32
N ALA A 12 -0.09 -3.00 -7.61
CA ALA A 12 1.30 -3.44 -7.51
C ALA A 12 1.41 -4.84 -6.89
N ARG A 13 0.63 -5.12 -5.83
CA ARG A 13 0.55 -6.44 -5.19
C ARG A 13 0.00 -7.53 -6.11
N LEU A 14 -0.86 -7.20 -7.05
CA LEU A 14 -1.51 -8.16 -7.96
C LEU A 14 -0.86 -8.23 -9.35
N GLN A 15 0.17 -7.44 -9.62
CA GLN A 15 0.87 -7.39 -10.89
C GLN A 15 1.53 -8.74 -11.22
N ARG A 16 1.56 -9.11 -12.52
CA ARG A 16 2.20 -10.35 -12.98
C ARG A 16 3.67 -10.37 -12.55
N GLY A 17 4.08 -11.45 -11.88
CA GLY A 17 5.44 -11.63 -11.36
C GLY A 17 5.63 -11.29 -9.87
N ASN A 18 4.69 -10.58 -9.24
CA ASN A 18 4.73 -10.23 -7.81
C ASN A 18 3.39 -10.47 -7.10
N ARG A 19 2.57 -11.39 -7.62
CA ARG A 19 1.23 -11.67 -7.10
C ARG A 19 1.33 -12.32 -5.73
N ILE A 20 0.99 -11.55 -4.70
CA ILE A 20 0.95 -12.04 -3.31
C ILE A 20 -0.39 -11.72 -2.64
N SER A 21 -0.76 -12.47 -1.61
CA SER A 21 -1.92 -12.18 -0.76
C SER A 21 -1.69 -10.95 0.13
N GLN A 22 -2.75 -10.47 0.78
CA GLN A 22 -2.61 -9.37 1.74
C GLN A 22 -1.86 -9.85 3.00
N GLU A 23 -2.04 -11.10 3.42
CA GLU A 23 -1.26 -11.74 4.48
C GLU A 23 0.23 -11.82 4.14
N GLU A 24 0.58 -12.17 2.90
CA GLU A 24 1.97 -12.20 2.46
C GLU A 24 2.60 -10.79 2.44
N LEU A 25 1.85 -9.77 2.03
CA LEU A 25 2.31 -8.39 2.13
C LEU A 25 2.49 -7.96 3.60
N ALA A 26 1.58 -8.33 4.49
CA ALA A 26 1.72 -8.09 5.94
C ALA A 26 2.99 -8.72 6.49
N ALA A 27 3.25 -9.98 6.16
CA ALA A 27 4.46 -10.68 6.60
C ALA A 27 5.75 -9.98 6.10
N ARG A 28 5.77 -9.50 4.85
CA ARG A 28 6.91 -8.73 4.32
C ARG A 28 7.10 -7.41 5.05
N LEU A 29 6.02 -6.69 5.33
CA LEU A 29 6.06 -5.42 6.06
C LEU A 29 6.55 -5.62 7.50
N GLN A 30 6.06 -6.65 8.18
CA GLN A 30 6.52 -7.00 9.53
C GLN A 30 8.00 -7.37 9.56
N ALA A 31 8.51 -8.08 8.55
CA ALA A 31 9.95 -8.35 8.40
C ALA A 31 10.80 -7.08 8.21
N LEU A 32 10.20 -5.99 7.73
CA LEU A 32 10.81 -4.66 7.62
C LEU A 32 10.59 -3.79 8.87
N GLY A 33 9.96 -4.33 9.92
CA GLY A 33 9.63 -3.59 11.14
C GLY A 33 8.39 -2.70 11.03
N VAL A 34 7.58 -2.86 9.98
CA VAL A 34 6.30 -2.16 9.80
C VAL A 34 5.16 -3.05 10.26
N ASP A 35 4.54 -2.69 11.38
CA ASP A 35 3.46 -3.48 11.99
C ASP A 35 2.11 -3.22 11.32
N LEU A 36 1.84 -3.99 10.26
CA LEU A 36 0.56 -4.02 9.55
C LEU A 36 0.08 -5.47 9.45
N ASP A 37 -1.14 -5.72 9.91
CA ASP A 37 -1.83 -6.99 9.68
C ASP A 37 -2.59 -6.98 8.35
N GLN A 38 -3.12 -8.15 7.96
CA GLN A 38 -3.90 -8.25 6.73
C GLN A 38 -5.14 -7.36 6.74
N GLY A 39 -5.81 -7.18 7.89
CA GLY A 39 -6.98 -6.34 8.01
C GLY A 39 -6.68 -4.86 7.74
N ALA A 40 -5.53 -4.38 8.22
CA ALA A 40 -5.03 -3.05 7.97
C ALA A 40 -4.71 -2.86 6.48
N ILE A 41 -4.05 -3.84 5.84
CA ILE A 41 -3.79 -3.81 4.40
C ILE A 41 -5.10 -3.77 3.60
N SER A 42 -6.10 -4.57 3.98
CA SER A 42 -7.41 -4.57 3.33
C SER A 42 -8.07 -3.18 3.38
N ARG A 43 -8.10 -2.55 4.56
CA ARG A 43 -8.64 -1.19 4.72
C ARG A 43 -7.81 -0.15 3.97
N ILE A 44 -6.49 -0.29 3.92
CA ILE A 44 -5.61 0.58 3.12
C ILE A 44 -5.97 0.46 1.64
N GLU A 45 -6.07 -0.75 1.09
CA GLU A 45 -6.37 -0.98 -0.32
C GLU A 45 -7.76 -0.48 -0.73
N ASN A 46 -8.74 -0.55 0.17
CA ASN A 46 -10.09 -0.04 -0.05
C ASN A 46 -10.21 1.48 0.18
N GLY A 47 -9.17 2.12 0.73
CA GLY A 47 -9.16 3.54 1.04
C GLY A 47 -9.84 3.92 2.36
N ASP A 48 -10.21 2.93 3.18
CA ASP A 48 -10.87 3.07 4.49
C ASP A 48 -9.89 3.42 5.62
N ARG A 49 -8.57 3.32 5.36
CA ARG A 49 -7.51 3.70 6.30
C ARG A 49 -6.44 4.53 5.60
N GLN A 50 -5.98 5.56 6.28
CA GLN A 50 -4.79 6.33 5.88
C GLN A 50 -3.52 5.49 5.97
N VAL A 51 -2.46 5.95 5.31
CA VAL A 51 -1.13 5.35 5.33
C VAL A 51 -0.16 6.41 5.82
N THR A 52 0.72 6.06 6.75
CA THR A 52 1.80 6.96 7.20
C THR A 52 2.93 6.98 6.18
N ASP A 53 3.83 7.96 6.29
CA ASP A 53 5.05 8.02 5.49
C ASP A 53 5.96 6.79 5.68
N ILE A 54 6.08 6.29 6.92
CA ILE A 54 6.80 5.05 7.26
C ILE A 54 6.17 3.84 6.57
N GLU A 55 4.84 3.71 6.64
CA GLU A 55 4.12 2.62 5.99
C GLU A 55 4.22 2.69 4.46
N VAL A 56 4.18 3.89 3.89
CA VAL A 56 4.41 4.12 2.46
C VAL A 56 5.79 3.63 2.03
N LEU A 57 6.85 4.00 2.76
CA LEU A 57 8.20 3.51 2.49
C LEU A 57 8.29 1.99 2.62
N GLY A 58 7.69 1.43 3.66
CA GLY A 58 7.62 -0.03 3.86
C GLY A 58 6.95 -0.76 2.71
N VAL A 59 5.84 -0.23 2.19
CA VAL A 59 5.12 -0.81 1.05
C VAL A 59 5.97 -0.76 -0.22
N CYS A 60 6.65 0.35 -0.49
CA CYS A 60 7.57 0.44 -1.62
C CYS A 60 8.67 -0.62 -1.56
N LEU A 61 9.29 -0.81 -0.39
CA LEU A 61 10.32 -1.83 -0.17
C LEU A 61 9.77 -3.26 -0.28
N ALA A 62 8.62 -3.54 0.34
CA ALA A 62 8.00 -4.87 0.35
C ALA A 62 7.51 -5.33 -1.03
N LEU A 63 7.07 -4.39 -1.86
CA LEU A 63 6.58 -4.65 -3.22
C LEU A 63 7.66 -4.44 -4.30
N GLY A 64 8.82 -3.87 -3.97
CA GLY A 64 9.89 -3.59 -4.93
C GLY A 64 9.51 -2.52 -5.96
N ILE A 65 8.74 -1.51 -5.55
CA ILE A 65 8.29 -0.40 -6.39
C ILE A 65 8.84 0.93 -5.90
N SER A 66 8.95 1.91 -6.80
CA SER A 66 9.35 3.26 -6.42
C SER A 66 8.18 4.06 -5.83
N MET A 67 8.50 5.19 -5.18
CA MET A 67 7.48 6.17 -4.77
C MET A 67 6.72 6.71 -5.99
N ASN A 68 7.41 6.92 -7.12
CA ASN A 68 6.74 7.39 -8.33
C ASN A 68 5.69 6.39 -8.81
N ASP A 69 5.99 5.09 -8.81
CA ASP A 69 5.02 4.05 -9.18
C ASP A 69 3.79 4.08 -8.24
N LEU A 70 4.02 4.32 -6.94
CA LEU A 70 2.95 4.35 -5.95
C LEU A 70 2.02 5.56 -6.11
N PHE A 71 2.56 6.73 -6.48
CA PHE A 71 1.81 7.99 -6.57
C PHE A 71 1.42 8.40 -8.01
N GLU A 72 1.90 7.69 -9.03
CA GLU A 72 1.57 7.96 -10.42
C GLU A 72 0.04 7.96 -10.65
N GLY A 73 -0.47 9.06 -11.21
CA GLY A 73 -1.89 9.25 -11.50
C GLY A 73 -2.78 9.41 -10.27
N THR A 74 -2.22 9.58 -9.07
CA THR A 74 -2.99 9.93 -7.88
C THR A 74 -3.33 11.42 -7.87
N GLU A 75 -4.55 11.75 -7.43
CA GLU A 75 -5.01 13.13 -7.31
C GLU A 75 -5.25 13.48 -5.84
N LEU A 76 -4.98 14.74 -5.48
CA LEU A 76 -5.33 15.22 -4.15
C LEU A 76 -6.86 15.23 -3.99
N PRO A 77 -7.40 14.77 -2.84
CA PRO A 77 -8.83 14.81 -2.61
C PRO A 77 -9.35 16.25 -2.73
N GLN A 78 -10.35 16.45 -3.58
CA GLN A 78 -11.06 17.73 -3.65
C GLN A 78 -11.82 17.92 -2.33
N GLN A 79 -11.63 19.07 -1.68
CA GLN A 79 -12.36 19.42 -0.47
C GLN A 79 -13.83 19.61 -0.86
N THR A 80 -14.69 18.66 -0.46
CA THR A 80 -16.15 18.83 -0.50
C THR A 80 -16.61 19.46 0.81
#